data_AF-A0A0B1TN26-F1
#
_entry.id   AF-A0A0B1TN26-F1
#
_cell.length_a   1.000
_cell.length_b   1.000
_cell.length_c   1.000
_cell.angle_alpha   90.00
_cell.angle_beta   90.00
_cell.angle_gamma   90.00
#
_symmetry.space_group_name_H-M   'P 1'
#
loop_
_entity.id
_entity.type
_entity.pdbx_description
1 polymer ?
#
loop_
_entity_poly.entity_id
_entity_poly.type
_entity_poly.pdbx_seq_one_letter_code
_entity_poly.pdbx_strand_id
1 'polypeptide(L)'
;MTYAGKSRQRTNVPLRPQISQSAFIKELAGARFLSGVTATGSALKAVSGMNFSRSTDIIIVTDGFSFDSVEEESNQLRYSVFKFFAELRQIHSTLTAAEMVNVHVLYHA
;
A
#
# COMPACT_ATOMS: atom_id res chain seq x y z
N MET A 1 6.33 3.47 0.06
CA MET A 1 6.01 4.92 -0.01
C MET A 1 6.22 5.52 1.38
N THR A 2 6.64 6.77 1.49
CA THR A 2 6.69 7.51 2.78
C THR A 2 5.59 8.56 2.78
N TYR A 3 4.89 8.73 3.90
CA TYR A 3 3.74 9.62 4.03
C TYR A 3 3.77 10.41 5.33
N ALA A 4 3.56 11.72 5.26
CA ALA A 4 3.46 12.64 6.39
C ALA A 4 2.41 13.74 6.14
N GLY A 5 1.40 13.45 5.30
CA GLY A 5 0.31 14.36 4.91
C GLY A 5 0.07 14.43 3.39
N LYS A 6 -1.07 15.00 2.97
CA LYS A 6 -1.51 15.05 1.55
C LYS A 6 -0.50 15.72 0.62
N SER A 7 0.15 16.79 1.06
CA SER A 7 1.21 17.49 0.32
C SER A 7 2.61 16.95 0.60
N ARG A 8 2.76 16.03 1.56
CA ARG A 8 4.04 15.51 2.05
C ARG A 8 4.07 13.99 1.96
N GLN A 9 4.07 13.51 0.72
CA GLN A 9 4.14 12.10 0.39
C GLN A 9 5.18 11.85 -0.70
N ARG A 10 5.84 10.69 -0.66
CA ARG A 10 6.86 10.32 -1.65
C ARG A 10 6.84 8.83 -1.95
N THR A 11 6.76 8.50 -3.22
CA THR A 11 7.10 7.16 -3.72
C THR A 11 8.62 7.06 -3.83
N ASN A 12 9.26 6.30 -2.92
CA ASN A 12 10.72 6.14 -2.91
C ASN A 12 11.22 5.17 -3.98
N VAL A 13 10.45 4.09 -4.19
CA VAL A 13 10.70 3.07 -5.21
C VAL A 13 9.42 2.97 -6.04
N PRO A 14 9.43 3.31 -7.34
CA PRO A 14 8.27 3.17 -8.20
C PRO A 14 7.82 1.70 -8.32
N LEU A 15 6.52 1.47 -8.44
CA LEU A 15 5.98 0.13 -8.71
C LEU A 15 6.42 -0.29 -10.13
N ARG A 16 7.41 -1.16 -10.23
CA ARG A 16 7.89 -1.73 -11.50
C ARG A 16 7.65 -3.25 -11.50
N PRO A 17 7.26 -3.86 -12.63
CA PRO A 17 6.99 -5.29 -12.70
C PRO A 17 8.18 -6.15 -12.27
N GLN A 18 9.40 -5.70 -12.59
CA GLN A 18 10.65 -6.36 -12.23
C GLN A 18 11.69 -5.32 -11.76
N ILE A 19 12.13 -5.46 -10.51
CA ILE A 19 13.26 -4.73 -9.93
C ILE A 19 14.16 -5.76 -9.23
N SER A 20 15.47 -5.70 -9.45
CA SER A 20 16.39 -6.57 -8.73
C SER A 20 16.49 -6.15 -7.26
N GLN A 21 16.82 -7.09 -6.37
CA GLN A 21 17.00 -6.78 -4.95
C GLN A 21 18.05 -5.68 -4.74
N SER A 22 19.17 -5.72 -5.46
CA SER A 22 20.23 -4.71 -5.34
C SER A 22 19.75 -3.32 -5.81
N ALA A 23 18.98 -3.23 -6.89
CA ALA A 23 18.40 -1.99 -7.36
C ALA A 23 17.36 -1.44 -6.37
N PHE A 24 16.51 -2.33 -5.83
CA PHE A 24 15.53 -1.98 -4.80
C PHE A 24 16.20 -1.38 -3.56
N ILE A 25 17.22 -2.05 -3.02
CA ILE A 25 17.95 -1.57 -1.83
C ILE A 25 18.65 -0.24 -2.13
N LYS A 26 19.23 -0.07 -3.32
CA LYS A 26 19.88 1.18 -3.73
C LYS A 26 18.90 2.34 -3.81
N GLU A 27 17.72 2.14 -4.40
CA GLU A 27 16.67 3.17 -4.45
C GLU A 27 16.13 3.48 -3.04
N LEU A 28 15.92 2.44 -2.22
CA LEU A 28 15.44 2.60 -0.85
C LEU A 28 16.44 3.35 0.04
N ALA A 29 17.75 3.13 -0.12
CA ALA A 29 18.79 3.86 0.62
C ALA A 29 18.77 5.37 0.34
N GLY A 30 18.23 5.80 -0.81
CA GLY A 30 18.03 7.21 -1.14
C GLY A 30 16.75 7.83 -0.56
N ALA A 31 15.92 7.04 0.13
CA ALA A 31 14.71 7.54 0.78
C ALA A 31 15.08 8.52 1.90
N ARG A 32 14.41 9.68 1.92
CA ARG A 32 14.62 10.69 2.97
C ARG A 32 13.47 10.65 3.95
N PHE A 33 13.79 10.84 5.23
CA PHE A 33 12.80 11.01 6.27
C PHE A 33 11.88 12.20 5.97
N LEU A 34 10.57 12.01 6.15
CA LEU A 34 9.57 13.06 6.10
C LEU A 34 9.05 13.27 7.53
N SER A 35 9.42 14.39 8.14
CA SER A 35 8.92 14.77 9.47
C SER A 35 7.43 15.13 9.43
N GLY A 36 6.71 15.01 10.54
CA GLY A 36 5.32 15.44 10.63
C GLY A 36 4.50 14.53 11.52
N VAL A 37 3.21 14.48 11.23
CA VAL A 37 2.26 13.61 11.91
C VAL A 37 2.18 12.25 11.21
N THR A 38 1.99 11.19 11.99
CA THR A 38 1.73 9.85 11.48
C THR A 38 0.28 9.76 11.00
N ALA A 39 0.09 9.61 9.69
CA ALA A 39 -1.20 9.66 9.00
C ALA A 39 -1.44 8.35 8.21
N THR A 40 -1.48 7.23 8.92
CA THR A 40 -1.52 5.89 8.34
C THR A 40 -2.80 5.65 7.52
N GLY A 41 -3.95 6.15 7.97
CA GLY A 41 -5.22 6.05 7.22
C GLY A 41 -5.12 6.78 5.88
N SER A 42 -4.61 8.00 5.90
CA SER A 42 -4.38 8.79 4.69
C SER A 42 -3.37 8.16 3.73
N ALA A 43 -2.35 7.48 4.27
CA ALA A 43 -1.41 6.70 3.46
C ALA A 43 -2.10 5.52 2.77
N LEU A 44 -2.94 4.77 3.49
CA LEU A 44 -3.77 3.69 2.93
C LEU A 44 -4.68 4.20 1.82
N LYS A 45 -5.34 5.35 2.05
CA LYS A 45 -6.18 6.01 1.04
C LYS A 45 -5.40 6.42 -0.21
N ALA A 46 -4.17 6.88 -0.07
CA ALA A 46 -3.32 7.22 -1.22
C ALA A 46 -2.95 5.96 -2.03
N VAL A 47 -2.73 4.84 -1.35
CA VAL A 47 -2.41 3.55 -1.97
C VAL A 47 -3.64 2.92 -2.63
N SER A 48 -4.86 3.18 -2.15
CA SER A 48 -6.10 2.66 -2.77
C SER A 48 -6.37 3.20 -4.17
N GLY A 49 -5.77 4.34 -4.54
CA GLY A 49 -5.79 4.87 -5.90
C GLY A 49 -4.77 4.23 -6.86
N MET A 50 -3.92 3.30 -6.37
CA MET A 50 -2.94 2.62 -7.20
C MET A 50 -3.55 1.37 -7.85
N ASN A 51 -3.10 1.05 -9.07
CA ASN A 51 -3.55 -0.14 -9.78
C ASN A 51 -2.63 -1.33 -9.47
N PHE A 52 -3.19 -2.38 -8.86
CA PHE A 52 -2.48 -3.61 -8.54
C PHE A 52 -2.88 -4.70 -9.55
N SER A 53 -1.97 -5.05 -10.45
CA SER A 53 -2.21 -6.07 -11.49
C SER A 53 -2.09 -7.51 -10.98
N ARG A 54 -1.82 -7.71 -9.68
CA ARG A 54 -1.60 -9.00 -9.01
C ARG A 54 -1.90 -8.89 -7.53
N SER A 55 -2.09 -10.03 -6.87
CA SER A 55 -2.12 -10.11 -5.40
C SER A 55 -0.93 -9.33 -4.81
N THR A 56 -1.23 -8.45 -3.85
CA THR A 56 -0.26 -7.48 -3.31
C THR A 56 -0.40 -7.40 -1.81
N ASP A 57 0.69 -7.68 -1.10
CA ASP A 57 0.77 -7.40 0.34
C ASP A 57 1.15 -5.94 0.57
N ILE A 58 0.40 -5.28 1.45
CA ILE A 58 0.66 -3.91 1.88
C ILE A 58 1.17 -3.97 3.31
N ILE A 59 2.47 -3.69 3.44
CA ILE A 59 3.16 -3.68 4.71
C ILE A 59 3.30 -2.22 5.16
N ILE A 60 2.71 -1.91 6.30
CA ILE A 60 2.84 -0.61 6.97
C ILE A 60 3.81 -0.79 8.13
N VAL A 61 4.84 0.06 8.15
CA VAL A 61 5.80 0.15 9.24
C VAL A 61 5.65 1.54 9.86
N THR A 62 5.29 1.60 11.14
CA THR A 62 5.11 2.84 11.89
C THR A 62 5.65 2.69 13.31
N ASP A 63 6.26 3.76 13.83
CA ASP A 63 6.74 3.90 15.22
C ASP A 63 5.77 4.73 16.09
N GLY A 64 4.71 5.27 15.49
CA GLY A 64 3.76 6.18 16.16
C GLY A 64 2.30 5.82 15.92
N PHE A 65 1.45 6.37 16.78
CA PHE A 65 -0.01 6.30 16.63
C PHE A 65 -0.47 7.16 15.45
N SER A 66 -1.42 6.63 14.69
CA SER A 66 -2.06 7.40 13.63
C SER A 66 -3.03 8.42 14.22
N PHE A 67 -3.06 9.64 13.69
CA PHE A 67 -4.08 10.62 14.09
C PHE A 67 -5.43 10.42 13.37
N ASP A 68 -5.45 9.62 12.29
CA ASP A 68 -6.62 9.36 11.44
C ASP A 68 -7.05 7.88 11.47
N SER A 69 -8.20 7.59 10.85
CA SER A 69 -8.81 6.25 10.87
C SER A 69 -8.06 5.26 10.00
N VAL A 70 -7.27 4.39 10.64
CA VAL A 70 -6.55 3.30 9.96
C VAL A 70 -7.50 2.16 9.59
N GLU A 71 -8.42 1.81 10.47
CA GLU A 71 -9.32 0.67 10.29
C GLU A 71 -10.25 0.88 9.10
N GLU A 72 -10.90 2.03 9.01
CA GLU A 72 -11.82 2.35 7.92
C GLU A 72 -11.12 2.30 6.56
N GLU A 73 -9.98 2.97 6.42
CA GLU A 73 -9.24 3.05 5.16
C GLU A 73 -8.63 1.69 4.78
N SER A 74 -8.21 0.87 5.76
CA SER A 74 -7.74 -0.50 5.50
C SER A 74 -8.87 -1.43 5.02
N ASN A 75 -10.08 -1.25 5.56
CA ASN A 75 -11.27 -2.00 5.12
C ASN A 75 -11.66 -1.58 3.70
N GLN A 76 -11.71 -0.28 3.41
CA GLN A 76 -12.01 0.22 2.07
C GLN A 76 -11.03 -0.32 1.02
N LEU A 77 -9.74 -0.36 1.34
CA LEU A 77 -8.71 -0.90 0.46
C LEU A 77 -8.87 -2.40 0.18
N ARG A 78 -9.25 -3.19 1.20
CA ARG A 78 -9.58 -4.61 1.02
C ARG A 78 -10.81 -4.79 0.12
N TYR A 79 -11.86 -3.99 0.34
CA TYR A 79 -13.09 -4.05 -0.45
C TYR A 79 -12.90 -3.59 -1.91
N SER A 80 -12.16 -2.51 -2.16
CA SER A 80 -11.97 -1.98 -3.52
C SER A 80 -11.26 -2.99 -4.41
N VAL A 81 -10.22 -3.64 -3.88
CA VAL A 81 -9.45 -4.68 -4.55
C VAL A 81 -10.34 -5.90 -4.80
N PHE A 82 -11.08 -6.35 -3.79
CA PHE A 82 -12.02 -7.45 -3.93
C PHE A 82 -13.04 -7.20 -5.05
N LYS A 83 -13.62 -6.00 -5.11
CA LYS A 83 -14.59 -5.62 -6.14
C LYS A 83 -13.98 -5.66 -7.55
N PHE A 84 -12.78 -5.08 -7.72
CA PHE A 84 -12.07 -5.09 -9.00
C PHE A 84 -11.83 -6.53 -9.50
N PHE A 85 -11.36 -7.42 -8.62
CA PHE A 85 -11.14 -8.81 -8.99
C PHE A 85 -12.45 -9.57 -9.24
N ALA A 86 -13.53 -9.30 -8.48
CA ALA A 86 -14.83 -9.90 -8.72
C ALA A 86 -15.41 -9.53 -10.09
N GLU A 87 -15.26 -8.27 -10.53
CA GLU A 87 -15.62 -7.81 -11.87
C GLU A 87 -14.78 -8.51 -12.95
N LEU A 88 -13.46 -8.65 -12.74
CA LEU A 88 -12.60 -9.39 -13.67
C LEU A 88 -12.97 -10.88 -13.79
N ARG A 89 -13.37 -11.54 -12.69
CA ARG A 89 -13.83 -12.95 -12.72
C ARG A 89 -15.11 -13.13 -13.52
N GLN A 90 -16.03 -12.17 -13.50
CA GLN A 90 -17.23 -12.26 -14.36
C GLN A 90 -16.88 -12.25 -15.84
N ILE A 91 -15.74 -11.67 -16.21
CA ILE A 91 -15.26 -11.57 -17.59
C ILE A 91 -14.34 -12.76 -17.95
N HIS A 92 -13.57 -13.29 -17.00
CA HIS A 92 -12.62 -14.39 -17.21
C HIS A 92 -12.84 -15.54 -16.22
N SER A 93 -13.44 -16.64 -16.70
CA SER A 93 -13.84 -17.82 -15.91
C SER A 93 -12.69 -18.66 -15.33
N THR A 94 -11.43 -18.33 -15.65
CA THR A 94 -10.22 -19.07 -15.23
C THR A 94 -9.49 -18.47 -14.04
N LEU A 95 -9.93 -17.33 -13.50
CA LEU A 95 -9.32 -16.72 -12.31
C LEU A 95 -9.69 -17.52 -11.04
N THR A 96 -8.78 -18.39 -10.60
CA THR A 96 -8.92 -19.18 -9.37
C THR A 96 -8.72 -18.31 -8.14
N ALA A 97 -9.52 -18.56 -7.11
CA ALA A 97 -9.62 -17.74 -5.91
C ALA A 97 -8.35 -17.79 -5.04
N ALA A 98 -7.53 -16.72 -5.05
CA ALA A 98 -6.55 -16.42 -3.99
C ALA A 98 -5.97 -14.99 -4.04
N GLU A 99 -6.65 -14.03 -4.66
CA GLU A 99 -6.11 -12.68 -4.86
C GLU A 99 -6.75 -11.70 -3.86
N MET A 100 -6.08 -11.52 -2.72
CA MET A 100 -6.46 -10.56 -1.69
C MET A 100 -5.32 -9.59 -1.46
N VAL A 101 -5.63 -8.31 -1.28
CA VAL A 101 -4.69 -7.39 -0.65
C VAL A 101 -4.71 -7.67 0.85
N ASN A 102 -3.58 -8.14 1.38
CA ASN A 102 -3.39 -8.28 2.82
C ASN A 102 -2.75 -7.00 3.34
N VAL A 103 -3.39 -6.40 4.35
CA VAL A 103 -2.85 -5.21 5.03
C VAL A 103 -2.26 -5.65 6.36
N HIS A 104 -0.96 -5.47 6.51
CA HIS A 104 -0.22 -5.76 7.74
C HIS A 104 0.28 -4.46 8.34
N VAL A 105 -0.21 -4.11 9.53
CA VAL A 105 0.28 -2.95 10.29
C VAL A 105 1.25 -3.45 11.34
N LEU A 106 2.51 -3.12 11.17
CA LEU A 106 3.59 -3.45 12.10
C LEU A 106 3.90 -2.20 12.94
N TYR A 107 3.64 -2.31 14.23
CA TYR A 107 4.05 -1.31 15.21
C TYR A 107 5.47 -1.63 15.66
N HIS A 108 6.40 -0.71 15.48
CA HIS A 108 7.67 -0.78 16.17
C HIS A 108 7.51 -0.11 17.53
N ALA A 109 7.45 -0.92 18.58
CA ALA A 109 7.60 -0.46 19.97
C ALA A 109 9.07 -0.15 20.27
#